data_AF-K3W7N8-F1
#
_entry.id   AF-K3W7N8-F1
#
_cell.length_a   1.000
_cell.length_b   1.000
_cell.length_c   1.000
_cell.angle_alpha   90.00
_cell.angle_beta   90.00
_cell.angle_gamma   90.00
#
_symmetry.space_group_name_H-M   'P 1'
#
loop_
_entity.id
_entity.type
_entity.pdbx_description
1 polymer ?
#
loop_
_entity_poly.entity_id
_entity_poly.type
_entity_poly.pdbx_seq_one_letter_code
_entity_poly.pdbx_strand_id
1 'polypeptide(L)'
;MDVDAAIERLNALKLQEKGAPHVRDSNQESHFHHQHQQSQQQQQLELQQMRHEYERRMKEQEQQMHSWQHEMQMMRARMHALEHENQSLREVASEAETYKLQIQDQQLVIDELQSQVKQLRLTNYRLQYVVQQNEPRNHSSFMPPRPPDIF
;
A
#
# COMPACT_ATOMS: atom_id res chain seq x y z
N MET A 1 22.42 -37.93 7.01
CA MET A 1 23.89 -38.13 6.93
C MET A 1 24.33 -38.40 8.36
N ASP A 2 24.38 -39.67 8.76
CA ASP A 2 24.60 -40.05 10.17
C ASP A 2 26.08 -39.89 10.53
N VAL A 3 26.37 -38.74 11.13
CA VAL A 3 27.70 -38.39 11.67
C VAL A 3 28.15 -39.41 12.71
N ASP A 4 27.21 -39.99 13.46
CA ASP A 4 27.48 -40.98 14.51
C ASP A 4 28.04 -42.29 13.94
N ALA A 5 27.55 -42.75 12.79
CA ALA A 5 28.06 -43.97 12.13
C ALA A 5 29.49 -43.79 11.59
N ALA A 6 29.86 -42.56 11.20
CA ALA A 6 31.21 -42.23 10.77
C ALA A 6 32.18 -42.20 11.96
N ILE A 7 31.75 -41.67 13.11
CA ILE A 7 32.54 -41.64 14.35
C ILE A 7 32.78 -43.06 14.87
N GLU A 8 31.76 -43.93 14.82
CA GLU A 8 31.86 -45.31 15.31
C GLU A 8 32.83 -46.15 14.47
N ARG A 9 32.83 -46.00 13.13
CA ARG A 9 33.83 -46.63 12.24
C ARG A 9 35.24 -46.12 12.50
N LEU A 10 35.41 -44.82 12.74
CA LEU A 10 36.72 -44.24 13.02
C LEU A 10 37.29 -44.77 14.35
N ASN A 11 36.43 -44.94 15.36
CA ASN A 11 36.80 -45.55 16.63
C ASN A 11 37.16 -47.04 16.48
N ALA A 12 36.40 -47.79 15.67
CA ALA A 12 36.70 -49.19 15.38
C ALA A 12 38.08 -49.37 14.71
N LEU A 13 38.41 -48.50 13.75
CA LEU A 13 39.72 -48.50 13.08
C LEU A 13 40.86 -48.14 14.03
N LYS A 14 40.67 -47.15 14.93
CA LYS A 14 41.68 -46.78 15.94
C LYS A 14 41.93 -47.86 17.00
N LEU A 15 40.92 -48.67 17.32
CA LEU A 15 41.06 -49.79 18.26
C LEU A 15 41.78 -50.99 17.63
N GLN A 16 41.55 -51.24 16.33
CA GLN A 16 42.19 -52.32 15.60
C GLN A 16 43.70 -52.12 15.43
N GLU A 17 44.15 -50.86 15.31
CA GLU A 17 45.57 -50.50 15.19
C GLU A 17 46.38 -50.74 16.49
N LYS A 18 45.72 -50.70 17.66
CA LYS A 18 46.36 -50.96 18.98
C LYS A 18 46.50 -52.45 19.33
N GLY A 19 45.85 -53.35 18.59
CA GLY A 19 45.73 -54.77 18.94
C GLY A 19 46.71 -55.74 18.27
N ALA A 20 47.52 -55.30 17.31
CA ALA A 20 48.46 -56.17 16.59
C ALA A 20 49.87 -56.11 17.20
N PRO A 21 50.49 -57.24 17.61
CA PRO A 21 51.88 -57.24 18.08
C PRO A 21 52.81 -57.22 16.87
N HIS A 22 53.14 -56.03 16.36
CA HIS A 22 54.16 -55.85 15.32
C HIS A 22 55.52 -55.54 15.97
N VAL A 23 56.52 -56.33 15.57
CA VAL A 23 57.94 -56.16 15.90
C VAL A 23 58.39 -54.71 15.69
N ARG A 24 58.94 -54.11 16.74
CA ARG A 24 59.39 -52.70 16.84
C ARG A 24 60.52 -52.39 15.86
N ASP A 25 60.25 -51.44 14.96
CA ASP A 25 61.26 -50.61 14.31
C ASP A 25 61.06 -49.15 14.79
N SER A 26 61.90 -48.71 15.71
CA SER A 26 61.76 -47.49 16.52
C SER A 26 61.82 -46.16 15.74
N ASN A 27 61.91 -46.21 14.41
CA ASN A 27 62.01 -45.04 13.52
C ASN A 27 60.70 -44.67 12.81
N GLN A 28 59.66 -45.52 12.81
CA GLN A 28 58.39 -45.20 12.14
C GLN A 28 57.38 -44.47 13.04
N GLU A 29 57.37 -44.72 14.35
CA GLU A 29 56.39 -44.11 15.28
C GLU A 29 56.50 -42.57 15.35
N SER A 30 57.71 -42.02 15.21
CA SER A 30 57.93 -40.57 15.22
C SER A 30 57.37 -39.87 13.97
N HIS A 31 57.33 -40.56 12.83
CA HIS A 31 56.82 -39.99 11.58
C HIS A 31 55.28 -39.99 11.56
N PHE A 32 54.64 -41.06 12.06
CA PHE A 32 53.18 -41.13 12.21
C PHE A 32 52.66 -40.12 13.24
N HIS A 33 53.36 -39.91 14.36
CA HIS A 33 52.95 -38.92 15.35
C HIS A 33 53.01 -37.48 14.80
N HIS A 34 54.06 -37.16 14.05
CA HIS A 34 54.21 -35.83 13.45
C HIS A 34 53.18 -35.57 12.34
N GLN A 35 52.89 -36.58 11.51
CA GLN A 35 51.87 -36.48 10.47
C GLN A 35 50.45 -36.36 11.05
N HIS A 36 50.15 -37.09 12.14
CA HIS A 36 48.85 -36.99 12.82
C HIS A 36 48.67 -35.63 13.53
N GLN A 37 49.74 -35.08 14.09
CA GLN A 37 49.72 -33.76 14.72
C GLN A 37 49.54 -32.63 13.70
N GLN A 38 50.16 -32.72 12.52
CA GLN A 38 49.93 -31.79 11.40
C GLN A 38 48.49 -31.87 10.85
N SER A 39 47.93 -33.08 10.73
CA SER A 39 46.55 -33.26 10.28
C SER A 39 45.53 -32.67 11.26
N GLN A 40 45.75 -32.82 12.57
CA GLN A 40 44.88 -32.20 13.59
C GLN A 40 44.95 -30.66 13.56
N GLN A 41 46.12 -30.08 13.31
CA GLN A 41 46.26 -28.63 13.16
C GLN A 41 45.53 -28.11 11.91
N GLN A 42 45.63 -28.81 10.78
CA GLN A 42 44.88 -28.46 9.57
C GLN A 42 43.37 -28.51 9.80
N GLN A 43 42.86 -29.56 10.46
CA GLN A 43 41.44 -29.68 10.78
C GLN A 43 40.95 -28.55 11.70
N GLN A 44 41.75 -28.15 12.69
CA GLN A 44 41.39 -27.02 13.56
C GLN A 44 41.33 -25.70 12.79
N LEU A 45 42.27 -25.46 11.87
CA LEU A 45 42.26 -24.28 11.01
C LEU A 45 41.05 -24.26 10.08
N GLU A 46 40.70 -25.40 9.48
CA GLU A 46 39.52 -25.54 8.62
C GLU A 46 38.22 -25.29 9.40
N LEU A 47 38.10 -25.85 10.60
CA LEU A 47 36.95 -25.58 11.49
C LEU A 47 36.85 -24.11 11.88
N GLN A 48 37.98 -23.44 12.12
CA GLN A 48 38.01 -22.02 12.44
C GLN A 48 37.61 -21.16 11.24
N GLN A 49 38.08 -21.50 10.04
CA GLN A 49 37.68 -20.84 8.79
C GLN A 49 36.17 -21.01 8.55
N MET A 50 35.66 -22.23 8.69
CA MET A 50 34.23 -22.53 8.56
C MET A 50 33.38 -21.74 9.56
N ARG A 51 33.83 -21.62 10.83
CA ARG A 51 33.15 -20.78 11.84
C ARG A 51 33.11 -19.32 11.44
N HIS A 52 34.24 -18.76 10.99
CA HIS A 52 34.30 -17.36 10.55
C HIS A 52 33.46 -17.09 9.32
N GLU A 53 33.40 -18.02 8.36
CA GLU A 53 32.52 -17.91 7.20
C GLU A 53 31.04 -17.98 7.59
N TYR A 54 30.69 -18.87 8.51
CA TYR A 54 29.32 -18.97 9.00
C TYR A 54 28.90 -17.71 9.77
N GLU A 55 29.75 -17.20 10.66
CA GLU A 55 29.52 -15.94 11.36
C GLU A 55 29.36 -14.76 10.40
N ARG A 56 30.17 -14.71 9.33
CA ARG A 56 30.05 -13.68 8.30
C ARG A 56 28.71 -13.76 7.58
N ARG A 57 28.33 -14.94 7.11
CA ARG A 57 27.05 -15.17 6.42
C ARG A 57 25.86 -14.86 7.32
N MET A 58 25.92 -15.23 8.60
CA MET A 58 24.88 -14.90 9.57
C MET A 58 24.71 -13.39 9.75
N LYS A 59 25.82 -12.64 9.88
CA LYS A 59 25.78 -11.17 9.97
C LYS A 59 25.23 -10.53 8.69
N GLU A 60 25.64 -11.02 7.52
CA GLU A 60 25.13 -10.53 6.24
C GLU A 60 23.61 -10.79 6.12
N GLN A 61 23.16 -11.98 6.52
CA GLN A 61 21.73 -12.32 6.52
C GLN A 61 20.93 -11.47 7.50
N GLU A 62 21.44 -11.22 8.70
CA GLU A 62 20.81 -10.36 9.70
C GLU A 62 20.68 -8.92 9.19
N GLN A 63 21.73 -8.39 8.56
CA GLN A 63 21.69 -7.05 7.94
C GLN A 63 20.65 -6.97 6.82
N GLN A 64 20.58 -7.98 5.94
CA GLN A 64 19.56 -8.03 4.88
C GLN A 64 18.16 -8.11 5.47
N MET A 65 17.95 -8.92 6.50
CA MET A 65 16.67 -9.05 7.17
C MET A 65 16.23 -7.71 7.78
N HIS A 66 17.12 -6.99 8.45
CA HIS A 66 16.82 -5.66 8.98
C HIS A 66 16.48 -4.65 7.88
N SER A 67 17.21 -4.68 6.76
CA SER A 67 16.90 -3.83 5.60
C SER A 67 15.50 -4.10 5.07
N TRP A 68 15.13 -5.37 4.87
CA TRP A 68 13.80 -5.74 4.39
C TRP A 68 12.69 -5.41 5.39
N GLN A 69 12.94 -5.58 6.69
CA GLN A 69 11.98 -5.18 7.71
C GLN A 69 11.74 -3.66 7.68
N HIS A 70 12.80 -2.87 7.53
CA HIS A 70 12.68 -1.42 7.41
C HIS A 70 11.92 -1.02 6.14
N GLU A 71 12.27 -1.59 4.99
CA GLU A 71 11.58 -1.33 3.73
C GLU A 71 10.09 -1.70 3.80
N MET A 72 9.76 -2.84 4.41
CA MET A 72 8.37 -3.26 4.59
C MET A 72 7.60 -2.33 5.53
N GLN A 73 8.22 -1.81 6.59
CA GLN A 73 7.59 -0.81 7.45
C GLN A 73 7.32 0.49 6.69
N MET A 74 8.28 0.97 5.91
CA MET A 74 8.11 2.17 5.07
C MET A 74 7.00 1.98 4.05
N MET A 75 6.93 0.81 3.42
CA MET A 75 5.88 0.49 2.45
C MET A 75 4.49 0.42 3.09
N ARG A 76 4.37 -0.17 4.29
CA ARG A 76 3.11 -0.18 5.05
C ARG A 76 2.67 1.22 5.44
N ALA A 77 3.59 2.06 5.91
CA ALA A 77 3.28 3.46 6.23
C ALA A 77 2.77 4.21 5.00
N ARG A 78 3.42 4.03 3.85
CA ARG A 78 2.98 4.63 2.58
C ARG A 78 1.62 4.10 2.14
N MET A 79 1.38 2.80 2.27
CA MET A 79 0.08 2.19 1.95
C MET A 79 -1.03 2.81 2.80
N HIS A 80 -0.85 2.90 4.12
CA HIS A 80 -1.84 3.51 5.00
C HIS A 80 -2.11 4.98 4.69
N ALA A 81 -1.08 5.75 4.32
CA ALA A 81 -1.27 7.13 3.89
C ALA A 81 -2.12 7.22 2.62
N LEU A 82 -1.87 6.34 1.64
CA LEU A 82 -2.64 6.27 0.39
C LEU A 82 -4.07 5.77 0.61
N GLU A 83 -4.28 4.82 1.52
CA GLU A 83 -5.61 4.35 1.91
C GLU A 83 -6.45 5.48 2.51
N HIS A 84 -5.85 6.25 3.43
CA HIS A 84 -6.50 7.40 4.04
C HIS A 84 -6.82 8.49 3.00
N GLU A 85 -5.89 8.79 2.09
CA GLU A 85 -6.13 9.73 1.00
C GLU A 85 -7.26 9.24 0.08
N ASN A 86 -7.30 7.95 -0.25
CA ASN A 86 -8.37 7.37 -1.07
C ASN A 86 -9.72 7.47 -0.38
N GLN A 87 -9.78 7.22 0.93
CA GLN A 87 -11.00 7.38 1.70
C GLN A 87 -11.49 8.83 1.70
N SER A 88 -10.60 9.79 1.93
CA SER A 88 -10.93 11.22 1.88
C SER A 88 -11.45 11.63 0.50
N LEU A 89 -10.83 11.15 -0.58
CA LEU A 89 -11.31 11.42 -1.95
C LEU A 89 -12.71 10.85 -2.21
N ARG A 90 -13.04 9.68 -1.65
CA ARG A 90 -14.38 9.09 -1.76
C ARG A 90 -15.42 9.91 -1.00
N GLU A 91 -15.07 10.43 0.18
CA GLU A 91 -15.93 11.31 0.95
C GLU A 91 -16.25 12.59 0.16
N VAL A 92 -15.22 13.25 -0.38
CA VAL A 92 -15.38 14.45 -1.24
C VAL A 92 -16.21 14.14 -2.49
N ALA A 93 -15.99 12.99 -3.14
CA ALA A 93 -16.78 12.60 -4.30
C ALA A 93 -18.26 12.37 -3.95
N SER A 94 -18.56 11.81 -2.78
CA SER A 94 -19.94 11.63 -2.32
C SER A 94 -20.64 12.96 -1.99
N GLU A 95 -19.90 13.91 -1.43
CA GLU A 95 -20.38 15.26 -1.16
C GLU A 95 -20.67 16.01 -2.48
N ALA A 96 -19.77 15.89 -3.47
CA ALA A 96 -19.96 16.48 -4.79
C ALA A 96 -21.24 15.96 -5.49
N GLU A 97 -21.53 14.66 -5.39
CA GLU A 97 -22.77 14.11 -5.95
C GLU A 97 -24.00 14.63 -5.21
N THR A 98 -23.90 14.83 -3.90
CA THR A 98 -24.98 15.44 -3.10
C THR A 98 -25.25 16.88 -3.55
N TYR A 99 -24.21 17.68 -3.76
CA TYR A 99 -24.36 19.05 -4.27
C TYR A 99 -24.95 19.09 -5.68
N LYS A 100 -24.56 18.16 -6.54
CA LYS A 100 -25.13 18.03 -7.88
C LYS A 100 -26.64 17.75 -7.84
N LEU A 101 -27.10 16.87 -6.95
CA LEU A 101 -28.54 16.64 -6.74
C LEU A 101 -29.24 17.89 -6.22
N GLN A 102 -28.64 18.60 -5.25
CA GLN A 102 -29.20 19.86 -4.75
C GLN A 102 -29.33 20.93 -5.84
N ILE A 103 -28.36 21.03 -6.75
CA ILE A 103 -28.42 21.95 -7.89
C ILE A 103 -29.57 21.58 -8.82
N GLN A 104 -29.80 20.28 -9.07
CA GLN A 104 -30.93 19.83 -9.90
C GLN A 104 -32.27 20.20 -9.25
N ASP A 105 -32.42 19.98 -7.94
CA ASP A 105 -33.62 20.36 -7.21
C ASP A 105 -33.85 21.88 -7.22
N GLN A 106 -32.79 22.66 -7.02
CA GLN A 106 -32.86 24.12 -7.11
C GLN A 106 -33.25 24.59 -8.50
N GLN A 107 -32.79 23.93 -9.56
CA GLN A 107 -33.18 24.27 -10.93
C GLN A 107 -34.68 24.06 -11.16
N LEU A 108 -35.27 22.98 -10.62
CA LEU A 108 -36.71 22.74 -10.70
C LEU A 108 -37.51 23.84 -10.01
N VAL A 109 -37.06 24.28 -8.83
CA VAL A 109 -37.67 25.39 -8.10
C VAL A 109 -37.57 26.70 -8.88
N ILE A 110 -36.42 26.97 -9.51
CA ILE A 110 -36.23 28.15 -10.36
C ILE A 110 -37.20 28.12 -11.54
N ASP A 111 -37.32 26.99 -12.23
CA ASP A 111 -38.21 26.84 -13.38
C ASP A 111 -39.69 27.03 -12.98
N GLU A 112 -40.09 26.50 -11.82
CA GLU A 112 -41.43 26.72 -11.27
C GLU A 112 -41.69 28.19 -10.98
N LEU A 113 -40.78 28.87 -10.27
CA LEU A 113 -40.91 30.29 -9.95
C LEU A 113 -40.95 31.15 -11.22
N GLN A 114 -40.13 30.83 -12.22
CA GLN A 114 -40.17 31.52 -13.52
C GLN A 114 -41.53 31.35 -14.20
N SER A 115 -42.10 30.15 -14.17
CA SER A 115 -43.45 29.89 -14.69
C SER A 115 -44.51 30.72 -13.97
N GLN A 116 -44.47 30.75 -12.63
CA GLN A 116 -45.39 31.56 -11.82
C GLN A 116 -45.27 33.06 -12.14
N VAL A 117 -44.06 33.59 -12.28
CA VAL A 117 -43.83 34.99 -12.68
C VAL A 117 -44.40 35.27 -14.07
N LYS A 118 -44.22 34.37 -15.04
CA LYS A 118 -44.79 34.50 -16.39
C LYS A 118 -46.32 34.54 -16.33
N GLN A 119 -46.96 33.67 -15.54
CA GLN A 119 -48.41 33.67 -15.34
C GLN A 119 -48.92 34.95 -14.67
N LEU A 120 -48.22 35.45 -13.66
CA LEU A 120 -48.57 36.69 -12.97
C LEU A 120 -48.46 37.90 -13.90
N ARG A 121 -47.39 38.00 -14.69
CA ARG A 121 -47.23 39.05 -15.70
C ARG A 121 -48.36 39.04 -16.72
N LEU A 122 -48.73 37.87 -17.22
CA LEU A 122 -49.83 37.71 -18.18
C LEU A 122 -51.18 38.10 -17.56
N THR A 123 -51.44 37.66 -16.33
CA THR A 123 -52.68 37.98 -15.61
C THR A 123 -52.78 39.48 -15.33
N ASN A 124 -51.68 40.09 -14.89
CA ASN A 124 -51.61 41.52 -14.63
C ASN A 124 -51.86 42.34 -15.91
N TYR A 125 -51.24 41.96 -17.03
CA TYR A 125 -51.48 42.57 -18.33
C TYR A 125 -52.96 42.50 -18.74
N ARG A 126 -53.59 41.32 -18.60
CA ARG A 126 -55.03 41.15 -18.90
C ARG A 126 -55.90 42.04 -18.02
N LEU A 127 -55.59 42.15 -16.73
CA LEU A 127 -56.31 43.02 -15.82
C LEU A 127 -56.16 44.50 -16.20
N GLN A 128 -54.94 44.96 -16.50
CA GLN A 128 -54.70 46.32 -16.98
C GLN A 128 -55.51 46.63 -18.23
N TYR A 129 -55.54 45.70 -19.19
CA TYR A 129 -56.32 45.83 -20.40
C TYR A 129 -57.83 45.95 -20.13
N VAL A 130 -58.38 45.10 -19.24
CA VAL A 130 -59.80 45.16 -18.86
C VAL A 130 -60.15 46.45 -18.11
N VAL A 131 -59.29 46.92 -17.21
CA VAL A 131 -59.51 48.19 -16.49
C VAL A 131 -59.57 49.36 -17.46
N GLN A 132 -58.64 49.44 -18.41
CA GLN A 132 -58.65 50.49 -19.44
C GLN A 132 -59.90 50.47 -20.33
N GLN A 133 -60.49 49.29 -20.59
CA GLN A 133 -61.73 49.20 -21.35
C GLN A 133 -62.95 49.75 -20.60
N ASN A 134 -62.93 49.72 -19.26
CA ASN A 134 -64.05 50.17 -18.42
C ASN A 134 -63.90 51.61 -17.91
N GLU A 135 -62.80 52.30 -18.25
CA GLU A 135 -62.58 53.69 -17.86
C GLU A 135 -63.51 54.64 -18.64
N PRO A 136 -64.25 55.54 -17.96
CA PRO A 136 -65.15 56.47 -18.64
C PRO A 136 -64.36 57.39 -19.57
N ARG A 137 -64.63 57.29 -20.88
CA ARG A 137 -63.90 57.95 -21.98
C ARG A 137 -63.91 59.47 -21.88
N ASN A 138 -62.99 60.04 -21.09
CA ASN A 138 -62.61 61.44 -21.18
C ASN A 138 -61.42 61.59 -22.15
N HIS A 139 -61.76 61.74 -23.44
CA HIS A 139 -60.98 62.28 -24.57
C HIS A 139 -59.43 62.37 -24.48
N SER A 140 -58.73 61.30 -24.12
CA SER A 140 -57.28 61.24 -24.31
C SER A 140 -56.83 59.86 -24.76
N SER A 141 -55.92 59.87 -25.73
CA SER A 141 -55.35 58.78 -26.53
C SER A 141 -55.40 57.38 -25.91
N PHE A 142 -56.15 56.46 -26.54
CA PHE A 142 -56.11 55.03 -26.22
C PHE A 142 -54.79 54.43 -26.73
N MET A 143 -53.85 54.17 -25.82
CA MET A 143 -52.75 53.24 -26.08
C MET A 143 -52.90 52.04 -25.16
N PRO A 144 -53.04 50.81 -25.71
CA PRO A 144 -53.05 49.61 -24.89
C PRO A 144 -51.72 49.49 -24.11
N PRO A 145 -51.71 48.80 -22.96
CA PRO A 145 -50.49 48.57 -22.22
C PRO A 145 -49.54 47.75 -23.10
N ARG A 146 -48.22 47.96 -22.95
CA ARG A 146 -47.27 47.10 -23.67
C ARG A 146 -47.35 45.68 -23.12
N PRO A 147 -47.45 44.65 -23.97
CA PRO A 147 -47.45 43.27 -23.51
C PRO A 147 -46.13 42.97 -22.78
N PRO A 148 -46.18 42.15 -21.71
CA PRO A 148 -45.00 41.82 -20.93
C PRO A 148 -44.04 40.94 -21.72
N ASP A 149 -42.74 41.12 -21.49
CA ASP A 149 -41.71 40.21 -21.98
C ASP A 149 -41.73 38.92 -21.13
N ILE A 150 -42.01 37.80 -21.79
CA ILE A 150 -42.26 36.48 -21.19
C ILE A 150 -41.27 35.43 -21.69
N PHE A 151 -40.27 35.83 -22.49
CA PHE A 151 -39.21 34.95 -22.97
C PHE A 151 -38.08 34.90 -21.95
#